data_AF-A0A3D6BVL0-F1
#
_entry.id   AF-A0A3D6BVL0-F1
#
_cell.length_a   1.000
_cell.length_b   1.000
_cell.length_c   1.000
_cell.angle_alpha   90.00
_cell.angle_beta   90.00
_cell.angle_gamma   90.00
#
_symmetry.space_group_name_H-M   'P 1'
#
loop_
_entity.id
_entity.type
_entity.pdbx_description
1 polymer ?
#
loop_
_entity_poly.entity_id
_entity_poly.type
_entity_poly.pdbx_seq_one_letter_code
_entity_poly.pdbx_strand_id
1 'polypeptide(L)'
;PADDIPGRLAGEEIGVEAYDFALPYFYPNTIGIKDYELSNVYPNPVNSGEYIHVTNVKPSDTFEMFDISGRLIKINQVDFNYQNNSSRVTIPSGTSSGIYFLRWNGYTKKIMVKKGS
;
A
#
# COMPACT_ATOMS: atom_id res chain seq x y z
N PRO A 1 37.75 48.84 3.75
CA PRO A 1 36.58 47.94 3.68
C PRO A 1 36.06 47.69 5.10
N ALA A 2 34.87 48.17 5.42
CA ALA A 2 34.21 47.82 6.67
C ALA A 2 33.99 46.31 6.68
N ASP A 3 34.61 45.61 7.63
CA ASP A 3 34.36 44.19 7.87
C ASP A 3 33.01 44.09 8.59
N ASP A 4 31.98 43.59 7.90
CA ASP A 4 30.62 43.41 8.44
C ASP A 4 30.56 42.24 9.42
N ILE A 5 31.36 42.34 10.49
CA ILE A 5 31.39 41.41 11.62
C ILE A 5 29.98 41.19 12.19
N PRO A 6 29.14 42.22 12.40
CA PRO A 6 27.80 42.01 12.94
C PRO A 6 26.90 41.17 12.01
N GLY A 7 26.98 41.40 10.70
CA GLY A 7 26.20 40.65 9.71
C GLY A 7 26.65 39.20 9.60
N ARG A 8 27.95 38.95 9.72
CA ARG A 8 28.53 37.59 9.73
C ARG A 8 28.10 36.80 10.97
N LEU A 9 28.10 37.43 12.15
CA LEU A 9 27.66 36.80 13.39
C LEU A 9 26.16 36.47 13.36
N ALA A 10 25.33 37.40 12.87
CA ALA A 10 23.90 37.16 12.70
C ALA A 10 23.61 36.05 11.67
N GLY A 11 24.39 35.98 10.58
CA GLY A 11 24.25 34.93 9.59
C GLY A 11 24.63 33.54 10.10
N GLU A 12 25.63 33.46 10.98
CA GLU A 12 26.02 32.20 11.64
C GLU A 12 24.91 31.71 12.58
N GLU A 13 24.37 32.59 13.42
CA GLU A 13 23.28 32.26 14.35
C GLU A 13 22.03 31.77 13.60
N ILE A 14 21.56 32.55 12.62
CA ILE A 14 20.38 32.19 11.81
C ILE A 14 20.64 30.90 11.00
N GLY A 15 21.85 30.71 10.51
CA GLY A 15 22.24 29.52 9.74
C GLY A 15 22.20 28.24 10.58
N VAL A 16 22.75 28.29 11.79
CA VAL A 16 22.73 27.16 12.74
C VAL A 16 21.29 26.85 13.17
N GLU A 17 20.51 27.86 13.54
CA GLU A 17 19.11 27.69 13.94
C GLU A 17 18.26 27.08 12.82
N ALA A 18 18.42 27.55 11.58
CA ALA A 18 17.69 27.02 10.44
C ALA A 18 18.07 25.56 10.13
N TYR A 19 19.35 25.21 10.26
CA TYR A 19 19.83 23.84 10.09
C TYR A 19 19.27 22.91 11.18
N ASP A 20 19.36 23.31 12.44
CA ASP A 20 18.87 22.52 13.57
C ASP A 20 17.34 22.35 13.55
N PHE A 21 16.61 23.39 13.12
CA PHE A 21 15.16 23.31 12.89
C PHE A 21 14.81 22.32 11.78
N ALA A 22 15.66 22.19 10.75
CA ALA A 22 15.43 21.29 9.62
C ALA A 22 15.78 19.82 9.92
N LEU A 23 16.73 19.55 10.83
CA LEU A 23 17.21 18.19 11.15
C LEU A 23 16.09 17.16 11.40
N PRO A 24 15.05 17.44 12.21
CA PRO A 24 13.98 16.47 12.46
C PRO A 24 13.14 16.12 11.22
N TYR A 25 13.13 16.96 10.19
CA TYR A 25 12.39 16.72 8.94
C TYR A 25 13.18 15.86 7.96
N PHE A 26 14.51 15.94 7.97
CA PHE A 26 15.40 15.15 7.11
C PHE A 26 15.87 13.84 7.76
N TYR A 27 16.00 13.85 9.09
CA TYR A 27 16.43 12.72 9.91
C TYR A 27 15.43 12.50 11.05
N PRO A 28 14.16 12.18 10.76
CA PRO A 28 13.19 11.93 11.81
C PRO A 28 13.65 10.79 12.71
N ASN A 29 13.78 11.06 14.01
CA ASN A 29 14.04 10.05 15.05
C ASN A 29 12.86 9.07 15.25
N THR A 30 11.81 9.22 14.45
CA THR A 30 10.62 8.37 14.47
C THR A 30 10.59 7.50 13.24
N ILE A 31 10.94 6.24 13.48
CA ILE A 31 10.47 5.02 12.81
C ILE A 31 10.76 5.04 11.31
N GLY A 32 11.90 4.43 10.95
CA GLY A 32 12.17 4.03 9.57
C GLY A 32 10.90 3.50 8.95
N ILE A 33 10.61 3.95 7.73
CA ILE A 33 9.57 3.38 6.88
C ILE A 33 9.69 1.89 7.12
N LYS A 34 8.73 1.28 7.86
CA LYS A 34 8.63 -0.17 7.81
C LYS A 34 8.50 -0.37 6.32
N ASP A 35 9.48 -1.02 5.71
CA ASP A 35 9.32 -1.60 4.40
C ASP A 35 8.14 -2.55 4.56
N TYR A 36 6.93 -1.98 4.48
CA TYR A 36 5.71 -2.70 4.26
C TYR A 36 5.98 -3.25 2.89
N GLU A 37 6.50 -4.48 2.84
CA GLU A 37 6.78 -5.13 1.58
C GLU A 37 5.52 -4.98 0.73
N LEU A 38 5.61 -4.17 -0.32
CA LEU A 38 4.43 -3.72 -1.05
C LEU A 38 3.71 -4.95 -1.58
N SER A 39 2.52 -5.21 -1.05
CA SER A 39 1.70 -6.33 -1.52
C SER A 39 1.36 -6.11 -3.00
N ASN A 40 1.84 -7.02 -3.83
CA ASN A 40 1.52 -7.08 -5.25
C ASN A 40 0.24 -7.88 -5.45
N VAL A 41 -0.60 -7.41 -6.37
CA VAL A 41 -1.90 -8.03 -6.69
C VAL A 41 -1.96 -8.30 -8.19
N TYR A 42 -1.99 -9.57 -8.58
CA TYR A 42 -1.94 -9.99 -9.98
C TYR A 42 -2.62 -11.35 -10.22
N PRO A 43 -3.14 -11.64 -11.42
CA PRO A 43 -3.27 -10.72 -12.53
C PRO A 43 -4.34 -9.67 -12.26
N ASN A 44 -4.20 -8.51 -12.93
CA ASN A 44 -5.23 -7.48 -12.96
C ASN A 44 -5.25 -6.92 -14.38
N PRO A 45 -6.24 -7.25 -15.24
CA PRO A 45 -7.52 -7.90 -14.90
C PRO A 45 -7.45 -9.41 -14.59
N VAL A 46 -8.49 -9.94 -13.93
CA VAL A 46 -8.71 -11.37 -13.66
C VAL A 46 -10.06 -11.83 -14.22
N ASN A 47 -10.20 -13.09 -14.63
CA ASN A 47 -11.50 -13.63 -15.05
C ASN A 47 -12.33 -14.09 -13.84
N SER A 48 -13.65 -13.99 -13.93
CA SER A 48 -14.57 -14.57 -12.95
C SER A 48 -14.37 -16.08 -12.87
N GLY A 49 -14.24 -16.64 -11.68
CA GLY A 49 -13.94 -18.06 -11.46
C GLY A 49 -12.44 -18.38 -11.40
N GLU A 50 -11.58 -17.45 -11.80
CA GLU A 50 -10.13 -17.56 -11.62
C GLU A 50 -9.68 -16.87 -10.32
N TYR A 51 -8.37 -16.91 -10.04
CA TYR A 51 -7.80 -16.38 -8.81
C TYR A 51 -6.84 -15.22 -9.05
N ILE A 52 -6.75 -14.34 -8.06
CA ILE A 52 -5.72 -13.32 -7.93
C ILE A 52 -4.72 -13.77 -6.86
N HIS A 53 -3.44 -13.57 -7.14
CA HIS A 53 -2.34 -13.63 -6.18
C HIS A 53 -2.20 -12.31 -5.42
N VAL A 54 -2.09 -12.40 -4.10
CA VAL A 54 -1.72 -11.29 -3.22
C VAL A 54 -0.46 -11.68 -2.45
N THR A 55 0.63 -10.91 -2.59
CA THR A 55 1.89 -11.17 -1.89
C THR A 55 1.97 -10.46 -0.54
N ASN A 56 2.88 -10.93 0.32
CA ASN A 56 3.21 -10.32 1.61
C ASN A 56 2.02 -10.28 2.57
N VAL A 57 1.26 -11.37 2.57
CA VAL A 57 0.08 -11.58 3.43
C VAL A 57 0.40 -12.63 4.49
N LYS A 58 -0.43 -12.70 5.53
CA LYS A 58 -0.33 -13.69 6.60
C LYS A 58 -1.51 -14.67 6.54
N PRO A 59 -1.37 -15.88 7.13
CA PRO A 59 -2.48 -16.84 7.20
C PRO A 59 -3.74 -16.30 7.89
N SER A 60 -3.57 -15.33 8.80
CA SER A 60 -4.66 -14.68 9.53
C SER A 60 -5.38 -13.58 8.74
N ASP A 61 -4.90 -13.23 7.54
CA ASP A 61 -5.43 -12.12 6.77
C ASP A 61 -6.78 -12.50 6.16
N THR A 62 -7.77 -11.64 6.36
CA THR A 62 -9.12 -11.84 5.82
C THR A 62 -9.33 -10.98 4.58
N PHE A 63 -9.84 -11.59 3.51
CA PHE A 63 -10.09 -10.92 2.24
C PHE A 63 -11.57 -10.60 2.07
N GLU A 64 -11.85 -9.38 1.63
CA GLU A 64 -13.19 -8.91 1.27
C GLU A 64 -13.14 -8.25 -0.11
N MET A 65 -14.20 -8.40 -0.89
CA MET A 65 -14.32 -7.75 -2.19
C MET A 65 -15.58 -6.92 -2.25
N PHE A 66 -15.50 -5.71 -2.81
CA PHE A 66 -16.64 -4.81 -2.98
C PHE A 66 -16.76 -4.39 -4.43
N ASP A 67 -17.98 -4.28 -4.94
CA ASP A 67 -18.20 -3.62 -6.24
C ASP A 67 -18.20 -2.09 -6.10
N ILE A 68 -18.31 -1.37 -7.23
CA ILE A 68 -18.30 0.10 -7.24
C ILE A 68 -19.43 0.76 -6.45
N SER A 69 -20.51 0.03 -6.15
CA SER A 69 -21.61 0.53 -5.32
C SER A 69 -21.38 0.32 -3.83
N GLY A 70 -20.26 -0.33 -3.45
CA GLY A 70 -19.95 -0.70 -2.07
C GLY A 70 -20.62 -1.99 -1.61
N ARG A 71 -21.27 -2.74 -2.50
CA ARG A 71 -21.87 -4.04 -2.15
C ARG A 71 -20.76 -5.07 -1.95
N LEU A 72 -20.81 -5.76 -0.80
CA LEU A 72 -19.91 -6.87 -0.47
C LEU A 72 -20.18 -8.06 -1.39
N ILE A 73 -19.12 -8.54 -2.05
CA ILE A 73 -19.09 -9.78 -2.83
C ILE A 73 -18.32 -10.82 -2.01
N LYS A 74 -19.00 -11.89 -1.62
CA LYS A 74 -18.42 -12.93 -0.77
C LYS A 74 -17.34 -13.72 -1.53
N ILE A 75 -16.11 -13.71 -1.00
CA ILE A 75 -15.03 -14.58 -1.44
C ILE A 75 -15.18 -15.92 -0.69
N ASN A 76 -15.24 -17.02 -1.42
CA ASN A 76 -15.49 -18.34 -0.82
C ASN A 76 -14.22 -19.17 -0.63
N GLN A 77 -13.13 -18.82 -1.31
CA GLN A 77 -11.90 -19.61 -1.30
C GLN A 77 -10.69 -18.69 -1.31
N VAL A 78 -9.85 -18.84 -0.29
CA VAL A 78 -8.54 -18.21 -0.16
C VAL A 78 -7.54 -19.30 0.23
N ASP A 79 -6.56 -19.54 -0.63
CA ASP A 79 -5.51 -20.53 -0.39
C ASP A 79 -4.19 -19.82 -0.07
N PHE A 80 -3.76 -19.89 1.20
CA PHE A 80 -2.49 -19.32 1.64
C PHE A 80 -1.32 -20.25 1.35
N ASN A 81 -0.24 -19.70 0.80
CA ASN A 81 1.02 -20.39 0.54
C ASN A 81 2.09 -19.95 1.55
N TYR A 82 2.44 -20.87 2.46
CA TYR A 82 3.45 -20.68 3.50
C TYR A 82 4.88 -20.54 2.99
N GLN A 83 5.18 -20.97 1.76
CA GLN A 83 6.54 -20.90 1.21
C GLN A 83 6.95 -19.49 0.78
N ASN A 84 5.98 -18.66 0.38
CA ASN A 84 6.23 -17.34 -0.18
C ASN A 84 5.31 -16.24 0.35
N ASN A 85 4.60 -16.50 1.45
CA ASN A 85 3.68 -15.56 2.10
C ASN A 85 2.69 -14.91 1.12
N SER A 86 2.09 -15.72 0.26
CA SER A 86 1.11 -15.26 -0.73
C SER A 86 -0.22 -16.00 -0.60
N SER A 87 -1.31 -15.33 -0.95
CA SER A 87 -2.64 -15.95 -1.03
C SER A 87 -3.14 -15.98 -2.46
N ARG A 88 -3.78 -17.09 -2.85
CA ARG A 88 -4.67 -17.15 -4.03
C ARG A 88 -6.08 -16.86 -3.57
N VAL A 89 -6.66 -15.78 -4.07
CA VAL A 89 -8.02 -15.33 -3.78
C VAL A 89 -8.90 -15.62 -4.99
N THR A 90 -9.80 -16.60 -4.89
CA THR A 90 -10.65 -17.01 -6.01
C THR A 90 -11.85 -16.07 -6.16
N ILE A 91 -11.98 -15.48 -7.34
CA ILE A 91 -13.11 -14.63 -7.72
C ILE A 91 -14.33 -15.52 -8.00
N PRO A 92 -15.51 -15.25 -7.41
CA PRO A 92 -16.70 -16.04 -7.71
C PRO A 92 -17.03 -16.06 -9.21
N SER A 93 -17.38 -17.22 -9.75
CA SER A 93 -17.67 -17.40 -11.19
C SER A 93 -18.84 -16.56 -11.70
N GLY A 94 -19.81 -16.23 -10.83
CA GLY A 94 -20.93 -15.35 -11.15
C GLY A 94 -20.62 -13.84 -11.11
N THR A 95 -19.36 -13.46 -10.86
CA THR A 95 -18.97 -12.04 -10.77
C THR A 95 -19.04 -11.40 -12.16
N SER A 96 -19.74 -10.27 -12.26
CA SER A 96 -19.89 -9.53 -13.52
C SER A 96 -18.59 -8.82 -13.89
N SER A 97 -18.41 -8.52 -15.18
CA SER A 97 -17.31 -7.66 -15.62
C SER A 97 -17.41 -6.28 -14.97
N GLY A 98 -16.31 -5.75 -14.44
CA GLY A 98 -16.32 -4.44 -13.81
C GLY A 98 -15.11 -4.16 -12.95
N ILE A 99 -15.17 -3.03 -12.24
CA ILE A 99 -14.18 -2.62 -11.26
C ILE A 99 -14.65 -3.08 -9.88
N TYR A 100 -13.72 -3.62 -9.11
CA TYR A 100 -13.93 -4.07 -7.73
C TYR A 100 -12.79 -3.57 -6.84
N PHE A 101 -13.03 -3.56 -5.54
CA PHE A 101 -12.05 -3.24 -4.51
C PHE A 101 -11.80 -4.49 -3.68
N LEU A 102 -10.59 -5.04 -3.77
CA LEU A 102 -10.11 -6.11 -2.91
C LEU A 102 -9.47 -5.50 -1.68
N ARG A 103 -9.94 -5.88 -0.50
CA ARG A 103 -9.49 -5.39 0.81
C ARG A 103 -8.95 -6.55 1.65
N TRP A 104 -7.85 -6.32 2.35
CA TRP A 104 -7.31 -7.21 3.37
C TRP A 104 -6.53 -6.38 4.40
N ASN A 105 -6.79 -6.59 5.70
CA ASN A 105 -6.01 -6.00 6.80
C ASN A 105 -5.65 -4.51 6.65
N GLY A 106 -6.62 -3.69 6.25
CA GLY A 106 -6.45 -2.25 6.05
C GLY A 106 -5.90 -1.83 4.68
N TYR A 107 -5.39 -2.76 3.88
CA TYR A 107 -5.02 -2.53 2.48
C TYR A 107 -6.23 -2.61 1.58
N THR A 108 -6.24 -1.78 0.53
CA THR A 108 -7.23 -1.85 -0.54
C THR A 108 -6.55 -1.75 -1.89
N LYS A 109 -6.91 -2.63 -2.82
CA LYS A 109 -6.51 -2.55 -4.23
C LYS A 109 -7.73 -2.57 -5.13
N LYS A 110 -7.73 -1.68 -6.11
CA LYS A 110 -8.66 -1.71 -7.23
C LYS A 110 -8.26 -2.83 -8.19
N ILE A 111 -9.19 -3.73 -8.48
CA ILE A 111 -9.02 -4.82 -9.45
C ILE A 111 -10.10 -4.72 -10.53
N MET A 112 -9.79 -5.24 -11.72
CA MET A 112 -10.73 -5.39 -12.81
C MET A 112 -11.08 -6.87 -12.95
N VAL A 113 -12.37 -7.19 -12.90
CA VAL A 113 -12.89 -8.53 -13.19
C VAL A 113 -13.45 -8.52 -14.61
N LYS A 114 -13.16 -9.58 -15.36
CA LYS A 114 -13.79 -9.89 -16.65
C LYS A 114 -14.66 -11.12 -16.46
N LYS A 115 -15.88 -11.12 -17.00
CA LYS A 115 -16.68 -12.33 -17.08
C LYS A 115 -15.93 -13.36 -17.92
N GLY A 116 -15.65 -14.52 -17.34
CA GLY A 116 -15.06 -15.66 -18.04
C GLY A 116 -16.00 -16.10 -19.16
N SER A 117 -15.43 -16.43 -20.31
CA SER A 117 -16.14 -16.99 -21.47
C SER A 117 -16.75 -18.34 -21.15
#